data_AF-A0A6I9WGT1-F1
#
_entry.id   AF-A0A6I9WGT1-F1
#
_cell.length_a   1.000
_cell.length_b   1.000
_cell.length_c   1.000
_cell.angle_alpha   90.00
_cell.angle_beta   90.00
_cell.angle_gamma   90.00
#
_symmetry.space_group_name_H-M   'P 1'
#
loop_
_entity.id
_entity.type
_entity.pdbx_description
1 polymer ?
#
loop_
_entity_poly.entity_id
_entity_poly.type
_entity_poly.pdbx_seq_one_letter_code
_entity_poly.pdbx_strand_id
1 'polypeptide(L)'
;MNAYEMNKLSSEIEWTSESSVAVFNFVCRRCNKGDRTEKLIRPCKCTGDQEFIHTDCLETLVRVRKLTHCVRCRTFYPLEYKRKPLIEVNHTKELITAIFLK
;
A
#
# COMPACT_ATOMS: atom_id res chain seq x y z
N MET A 1 -41.35 6.78 -28.75
CA MET A 1 -40.74 7.62 -27.68
C MET A 1 -39.24 7.66 -27.91
N ASN A 2 -38.63 8.83 -27.75
CA ASN A 2 -37.32 9.16 -28.33
C ASN A 2 -36.22 9.14 -27.26
N ALA A 3 -34.96 9.04 -27.68
CA ALA A 3 -33.76 8.85 -26.85
C ALA A 3 -33.48 9.92 -25.76
N TYR A 4 -34.28 11.00 -25.69
CA TYR A 4 -34.12 12.05 -24.68
C TYR A 4 -34.75 11.69 -23.33
N GLU A 5 -35.66 10.71 -23.25
CA GLU A 5 -36.28 10.31 -21.98
C GLU A 5 -35.48 9.23 -21.22
N MET A 6 -34.51 8.59 -21.88
CA MET A 6 -33.67 7.54 -21.28
C MET A 6 -32.52 8.09 -20.43
N ASN A 7 -32.32 9.42 -20.41
CA ASN A 7 -31.23 10.05 -19.67
C ASN A 7 -31.66 10.63 -18.31
N LYS A 8 -32.91 10.39 -17.88
CA LYS A 8 -33.42 10.85 -16.57
C LYS A 8 -33.44 9.76 -15.50
N LEU A 9 -33.16 8.50 -15.85
CA LEU A 9 -33.16 7.38 -14.92
C LEU A 9 -31.77 6.72 -14.77
N SER A 10 -30.70 7.50 -14.94
CA SER A 10 -29.32 7.05 -14.72
C SER A 10 -28.78 7.46 -13.33
N SER A 11 -29.58 8.11 -12.48
CA SER A 11 -29.12 8.62 -11.18
C SER A 11 -29.45 7.74 -9.98
N GLU A 12 -30.21 6.65 -10.12
CA GLU A 12 -30.62 5.80 -8.98
C GLU A 12 -30.66 4.31 -9.35
N ILE A 13 -29.54 3.75 -9.84
CA ILE A 13 -29.40 2.29 -9.89
C ILE A 13 -29.02 1.79 -8.48
N GLU A 14 -30.02 1.57 -7.64
CA GLU A 14 -30.06 0.37 -6.81
C GLU A 14 -30.73 -0.72 -7.65
N TRP A 15 -30.00 -1.79 -8.01
CA TRP A 15 -30.65 -3.04 -8.43
C TRP A 15 -29.78 -4.25 -8.10
N THR A 16 -30.38 -5.16 -7.35
CA THR A 16 -29.86 -6.45 -6.90
C THR A 16 -29.91 -7.52 -7.99
N SER A 17 -29.03 -8.52 -7.83
CA SER A 17 -29.04 -9.89 -8.39
C SER A 17 -28.56 -10.14 -9.83
N GLU A 18 -27.47 -10.94 -9.86
CA GLU A 18 -27.10 -11.93 -10.88
C GLU A 18 -26.48 -11.45 -12.19
N SER A 19 -25.29 -10.87 -12.06
CA SER A 19 -24.17 -11.21 -12.94
C SER A 19 -22.89 -11.06 -12.14
N SER A 20 -22.21 -12.17 -11.87
CA SER A 20 -20.93 -12.24 -11.16
C SER A 20 -19.81 -11.61 -11.99
N VAL A 21 -19.91 -10.33 -12.33
CA VAL A 21 -18.73 -9.54 -12.60
C VAL A 21 -18.05 -9.46 -11.25
N ALA A 22 -17.07 -10.34 -11.02
CA ALA A 22 -16.19 -10.21 -9.89
C ALA A 22 -15.55 -8.84 -10.02
N VAL A 23 -16.13 -7.85 -9.35
CA VAL A 23 -15.48 -6.57 -9.12
C VAL A 23 -14.30 -6.95 -8.25
N PHE A 24 -13.15 -7.21 -8.88
CA PHE A 24 -11.89 -7.46 -8.19
C PHE A 24 -11.52 -6.15 -7.53
N ASN A 25 -12.13 -5.91 -6.38
CA ASN A 25 -11.86 -4.76 -5.54
C ASN A 25 -10.43 -4.97 -5.02
N PHE A 26 -9.48 -4.33 -5.70
CA PHE A 26 -8.09 -4.21 -5.24
C PHE A 26 -8.10 -3.36 -3.96
N VAL A 27 -8.33 -4.03 -2.83
CA VAL A 27 -8.49 -3.39 -1.53
C VAL A 27 -7.35 -3.81 -0.62
N CYS A 28 -6.79 -2.84 0.10
CA CYS A 28 -5.76 -3.12 1.08
C CYS A 28 -6.33 -3.92 2.26
N ARG A 29 -5.82 -5.13 2.50
CA ARG A 29 -6.21 -6.03 3.60
C ARG A 29 -6.00 -5.48 5.02
N ARG A 30 -5.32 -4.35 5.17
CA ARG A 30 -5.00 -3.72 6.47
C ARG A 30 -5.92 -2.56 6.80
N CYS A 31 -6.27 -1.75 5.80
CA CYS A 31 -7.08 -0.54 6.00
C CYS A 31 -8.44 -0.59 5.30
N ASN A 32 -8.72 -1.64 4.54
CA ASN A 32 -9.96 -1.86 3.78
C ASN A 32 -10.32 -0.70 2.84
N LYS A 33 -9.29 -0.10 2.20
CA LYS A 33 -9.44 0.97 1.21
C LYS A 33 -8.66 0.61 -0.05
N GLY A 34 -9.17 0.99 -1.21
CA GLY A 34 -8.53 0.78 -2.53
C GLY A 34 -8.31 2.07 -3.33
N ASP A 35 -8.82 3.19 -2.83
CA ASP A 35 -8.88 4.51 -3.47
C ASP A 35 -7.73 5.44 -3.06
N ARG A 36 -6.63 4.91 -2.53
CA ARG A 36 -5.48 5.71 -2.11
C ARG A 36 -4.48 5.93 -3.23
N THR A 37 -3.77 7.05 -3.16
CA THR A 37 -2.61 7.34 -4.01
C THR A 37 -1.46 6.34 -3.82
N GLU A 38 -1.36 5.71 -2.65
CA GLU A 38 -0.31 4.74 -2.36
C GLU A 38 -0.50 3.43 -3.14
N LYS A 39 0.61 2.89 -3.62
CA LYS A 39 0.60 1.66 -4.42
C LYS A 39 0.13 0.45 -3.60
N LEU A 40 -0.88 -0.26 -4.12
CA LEU A 40 -1.22 -1.61 -3.71
C LEU A 40 -0.21 -2.61 -4.29
N ILE A 41 0.26 -3.51 -3.45
CA ILE A 41 1.18 -4.58 -3.82
C ILE A 41 0.62 -5.93 -3.39
N ARG A 42 1.08 -6.99 -4.05
CA ARG A 42 0.94 -8.36 -3.56
C ARG A 42 2.14 -8.71 -2.68
N PRO A 43 2.01 -8.73 -1.34
CA PRO A 43 3.15 -8.86 -0.45
C PRO A 43 3.56 -10.33 -0.25
N CYS A 44 2.75 -11.28 -0.71
CA CYS A 44 2.93 -12.70 -0.49
C CYS A 44 2.10 -13.52 -1.50
N LYS A 45 2.18 -14.85 -1.42
CA LYS A 45 1.49 -15.79 -2.34
C LYS A 45 -0.01 -16.00 -2.05
N CYS A 46 -0.59 -15.28 -1.09
CA CYS A 46 -2.03 -15.39 -0.82
C CYS A 46 -2.86 -14.83 -1.98
N THR A 47 -4.05 -15.40 -2.18
CA THR A 47 -5.06 -14.98 -3.17
C THR A 47 -6.36 -14.61 -2.46
N GLY A 48 -7.20 -13.80 -3.12
CA GLY A 48 -8.49 -13.32 -2.56
C GLY A 48 -8.31 -12.15 -1.59
N ASP A 49 -9.07 -12.11 -0.50
CA ASP A 49 -9.15 -10.94 0.41
C ASP A 49 -7.82 -10.51 1.06
N GLN A 50 -6.81 -11.40 1.07
CA GLN A 50 -5.50 -11.15 1.67
C GLN A 50 -4.41 -10.88 0.64
N GLU A 51 -4.80 -10.70 -0.62
CA GLU A 51 -3.91 -10.57 -1.77
C GLU A 51 -3.20 -9.22 -1.83
N PHE A 52 -3.90 -8.12 -1.53
CA PHE A 52 -3.37 -6.77 -1.69
C PHE A 52 -3.17 -6.03 -0.36
N ILE A 53 -2.13 -5.20 -0.31
CA ILE A 53 -1.84 -4.28 0.80
C ILE A 53 -1.14 -3.03 0.26
N HIS A 54 -1.39 -1.86 0.82
CA HIS A 54 -0.57 -0.68 0.51
C HIS A 54 0.86 -0.88 1.01
N THR A 55 1.86 -0.34 0.30
CA THR A 55 3.27 -0.35 0.73
C THR A 55 3.43 0.16 2.16
N ASP A 56 2.83 1.29 2.49
CA ASP A 56 2.95 1.92 3.82
C ASP A 56 2.22 1.12 4.91
N CYS A 57 1.10 0.49 4.54
CA CYS A 57 0.38 -0.41 5.42
C CYS A 57 1.22 -1.67 5.72
N LEU A 58 1.98 -2.17 4.75
CA LEU A 58 2.90 -3.29 4.94
C LEU A 58 4.07 -2.88 5.83
N GLU A 59 4.71 -1.74 5.59
CA GLU A 59 5.78 -1.23 6.44
C GLU A 59 5.34 -1.05 7.89
N THR A 60 4.17 -0.44 8.08
CA THR A 60 3.59 -0.24 9.42
C THR A 60 3.29 -1.58 10.09
N LEU A 61 2.74 -2.54 9.34
CA LEU A 61 2.47 -3.88 9.84
C LEU A 61 3.76 -4.55 10.35
N VAL A 62 4.84 -4.49 9.58
CA VAL A 62 6.11 -5.11 9.99
C VAL A 62 6.76 -4.37 11.14
N ARG A 63 6.75 -3.03 11.11
CA ARG A 63 7.36 -2.20 12.16
C ARG A 63 6.69 -2.37 13.51
N VAL A 64 5.36 -2.33 13.54
CA VAL A 64 4.55 -2.35 14.77
C VAL A 64 4.34 -3.78 15.26
N ARG A 65 3.98 -4.72 14.37
CA ARG A 65 3.67 -6.10 14.76
C ARG A 65 4.87 -7.04 14.76
N LYS A 66 6.04 -6.58 14.30
CA LYS A 66 7.26 -7.40 14.15
C LYS A 66 7.07 -8.64 13.28
N LEU A 67 6.11 -8.61 12.34
CA LEU A 67 5.80 -9.72 11.43
C LEU A 67 6.49 -9.50 10.09
N THR A 68 7.65 -10.13 9.88
CA THR A 68 8.42 -10.03 8.63
C THR A 68 7.96 -10.99 7.53
N HIS A 69 6.99 -11.86 7.83
CA HIS A 69 6.44 -12.86 6.92
C HIS A 69 4.92 -12.93 7.04
N CYS A 70 4.27 -13.49 6.01
CA CYS A 70 2.84 -13.77 6.05
C CYS A 70 2.52 -14.88 7.05
N VAL A 71 1.60 -14.62 7.98
CA VAL A 71 1.17 -15.63 8.97
C VAL A 71 0.45 -16.83 8.34
N ARG A 72 -0.12 -16.67 7.15
CA ARG A 72 -0.87 -17.72 6.44
C ARG A 72 0.03 -18.55 5.52
N CYS A 73 0.75 -17.92 4.60
CA CYS A 73 1.56 -18.64 3.61
C CYS A 73 3.07 -18.65 3.92
N ARG A 74 3.50 -18.07 5.05
CA ARG A 74 4.90 -17.99 5.52
C ARG A 74 5.91 -17.37 4.55
N THR A 75 5.45 -16.79 3.43
CA THR A 75 6.30 -16.05 2.50
C THR A 75 6.79 -14.76 3.18
N PHE A 76 8.10 -14.50 3.10
CA PHE A 76 8.70 -13.26 3.59
C PHE A 76 8.19 -12.07 2.78
N TYR A 77 7.93 -10.96 3.46
CA TYR A 77 7.49 -9.73 2.82
C TYR A 77 8.65 -9.06 2.05
N PRO A 78 8.40 -8.46 0.87
CA PRO A 78 9.42 -7.79 0.08
C PRO A 78 9.73 -6.40 0.66
N LEU A 79 10.47 -6.36 1.76
CA LEU A 79 10.84 -5.11 2.44
C LEU A 79 12.34 -4.87 2.36
N GLU A 80 12.73 -3.68 1.91
CA GLU A 80 14.10 -3.20 2.03
C GLU A 80 14.27 -2.52 3.40
N TYR A 81 15.09 -3.09 4.28
CA TYR A 81 15.42 -2.45 5.55
C TYR A 81 16.57 -1.46 5.35
N LYS A 82 16.24 -0.18 5.08
CA LYS A 82 17.22 0.89 5.14
C LYS A 82 17.45 1.25 6.61
N ARG A 83 18.63 0.92 7.14
CA ARG A 83 19.06 1.44 8.44
C ARG A 83 19.08 2.96 8.32
N LYS A 84 18.23 3.66 9.09
CA LYS A 84 18.48 5.08 9.35
C LYS A 84 19.78 5.14 10.17
N PRO A 85 20.82 5.86 9.71
CA PRO A 85 21.98 6.11 10.55
C PRO A 85 21.48 6.67 11.89
N LEU A 86 21.99 6.15 13.00
CA LEU A 86 21.64 6.64 14.34
C LEU A 86 22.19 8.06 14.60
N ILE A 87 23.02 8.56 13.68
CA ILE A 87 23.66 9.87 13.75
C ILE A 87 23.44 10.51 12.38
N GLU A 88 22.61 11.56 12.33
CA GLU A 88 22.66 12.53 11.24
C GLU A 88 23.91 13.37 11.47
N VAL A 89 25.05 12.90 10.95
CA VAL A 89 26.26 13.72 10.90
C VAL A 89 26.01 14.83 9.88
N ASN A 90 25.43 15.94 10.35
CA ASN A 90 25.49 17.21 9.66
C ASN A 90 26.97 17.60 9.57
N HIS A 91 27.67 17.07 8.56
CA HIS A 91 29.01 17.50 8.21
C HIS A 91 28.90 18.96 7.76
N THR A 92 29.01 19.89 8.71
CA THR A 92 29.51 21.22 8.44
C THR A 92 30.90 21.03 7.85
N LYS A 93 31.00 21.16 6.52
CA LYS A 93 32.23 20.98 5.72
C LYS A 93 33.37 21.94 6.08
N GLU A 94 33.21 22.74 7.14
CA GLU A 94 34.07 23.87 7.47
C GLU A 94 35.07 23.58 8.62
N LEU A 95 34.90 22.50 9.40
CA LEU A 95 35.78 22.22 10.54
C LEU A 95 36.91 21.21 10.25
N ILE A 96 36.78 20.37 9.23
CA ILE A 96 37.76 19.30 8.95
C ILE A 96 39.02 19.86 8.25
N THR A 97 38.91 20.95 7.50
CA THR A 97 40.04 21.58 6.80
C THR A 97 41.02 22.30 7.73
N ALA A 98 40.62 22.61 8.98
CA ALA A 98 41.47 23.32 9.95
C ALA A 98 42.41 22.39 10.74
N ILE A 99 42.20 21.07 10.70
CA ILE A 99 42.99 20.11 11.49
C ILE A 99 44.23 19.61 10.72
N PHE A 100 44.23 19.69 9.38
CA PHE A 100 45.29 19.11 8.53
C PHE A 100 46.39 20.10 8.06
N LEU A 101 46.46 21.32 8.60
CA LEU A 101 47.53 22.28 8.28
C LEU A 101 48.30 22.75 9.51
N LYS A 102 48.82 21.82 10.32
CA LYS A 102 49.84 22.15 11.33
C LYS A 102 50.96 21.13 11.36
#